data_AF-A0A965I402-F1
#
_entry.id   AF-A0A965I402-F1
#
_cell.length_a   1.000
_cell.length_b   1.000
_cell.length_c   1.000
_cell.angle_alpha   90.00
_cell.angle_beta   90.00
_cell.angle_gamma   90.00
#
_symmetry.space_group_name_H-M   'P 1'
#
loop_
_entity.id
_entity.type
_entity.pdbx_description
1 polymer ?
#
loop_
_entity_poly.entity_id
_entity_poly.type
_entity_poly.pdbx_seq_one_letter_code
_entity_poly.pdbx_strand_id
1 'polypeptide(L)'
;APILIDGKEDWLLKQIGQNFTIMIWGPTPPNLPTDILVIQIGPENDPSGLIKERYNMREGTTYLFRPDQHIAARTHQFNQEWLTAALARSTGRH
;
A
#
# COMPACT_ATOMS: atom_id res chain seq x y z
N ALA A 1 12.22 -2.05 -2.51
CA ALA A 1 13.02 -1.51 -1.38
C ALA A 1 12.89 -2.47 -0.22
N PRO A 2 13.93 -2.63 0.63
CA PRO A 2 13.78 -3.34 1.89
C PRO A 2 12.82 -2.56 2.79
N ILE A 3 12.05 -3.28 3.60
CA ILE A 3 11.14 -2.77 4.62
C ILE A 3 11.45 -3.52 5.92
N LEU A 4 11.26 -2.87 7.07
CA LEU A 4 11.33 -3.57 8.35
C LEU A 4 9.95 -4.09 8.73
N ILE A 5 9.85 -5.40 8.99
CA ILE A 5 8.70 -6.05 9.62
C ILE A 5 9.19 -6.70 10.90
N ASP A 6 8.59 -6.35 12.04
CA ASP A 6 8.96 -6.87 13.37
C ASP A 6 10.48 -6.80 13.66
N GLY A 7 11.13 -5.74 13.18
CA GLY A 7 12.58 -5.51 13.33
C GLY A 7 13.48 -6.34 12.41
N LYS A 8 12.92 -7.08 11.44
CA LYS A 8 13.68 -7.81 10.41
C LYS A 8 13.52 -7.15 9.04
N GLU A 9 14.61 -7.06 8.30
CA GLU A 9 14.56 -6.60 6.90
C GLU A 9 13.92 -7.67 6.02
N ASP A 10 12.90 -7.27 5.26
CA ASP A 10 12.35 -8.06 4.17
C ASP A 10 12.11 -7.19 2.93
N TRP A 11 11.85 -7.83 1.79
CA TRP A 11 11.59 -7.13 0.54
C TRP A 11 10.11 -6.78 0.40
N LEU A 12 9.80 -5.49 0.17
CA LEU A 12 8.42 -5.02 -0.08
C LEU A 12 7.67 -5.88 -1.11
N LEU A 13 8.34 -6.28 -2.18
CA LEU A 13 7.74 -7.08 -3.26
C LEU A 13 7.34 -8.49 -2.83
N LYS A 14 7.88 -9.05 -1.74
CA LYS A 14 7.40 -10.34 -1.22
C LYS A 14 6.07 -10.21 -0.48
N GLN A 15 5.78 -9.01 0.02
CA GLN A 15 4.55 -8.70 0.75
C GLN A 15 3.40 -8.30 -0.17
N ILE A 16 3.70 -8.09 -1.46
CA ILE A 16 2.75 -7.71 -2.50
C ILE A 16 2.74 -8.83 -3.54
N GLY A 17 1.57 -9.33 -3.95
CA GLY A 17 1.50 -10.31 -5.05
C GLY A 17 0.61 -11.54 -4.82
N GLN A 18 -0.16 -11.57 -3.74
CA GLN A 18 -1.16 -12.61 -3.51
C GLN A 18 -2.58 -12.05 -3.43
N ASN A 19 -2.70 -10.86 -2.83
CA ASN A 19 -3.96 -10.15 -2.66
C ASN A 19 -3.82 -8.70 -3.15
N PHE A 20 -4.94 -7.98 -3.18
CA PHE A 20 -4.88 -6.53 -3.22
C PHE A 20 -4.20 -6.04 -1.94
N THR A 21 -3.24 -5.13 -2.08
CA THR A 21 -2.46 -4.61 -0.96
C THR A 21 -2.51 -3.10 -0.95
N ILE A 22 -2.94 -2.51 0.16
CA ILE A 22 -2.79 -1.09 0.44
C ILE A 22 -1.43 -0.85 1.08
N MET A 23 -0.63 0.03 0.50
CA MET A 23 0.57 0.58 1.14
C MET A 23 0.30 2.04 1.49
N ILE A 24 0.36 2.38 2.77
CA ILE A 24 0.00 3.72 3.26
C ILE A 24 1.10 4.30 4.15
N TRP A 25 1.42 5.58 3.95
CA TRP A 25 2.20 6.34 4.92
C TRP A 25 1.28 6.90 6.00
N GLY A 26 1.14 6.17 7.11
CA GLY A 26 0.28 6.54 8.23
C GLY A 26 -0.60 5.39 8.76
N PRO A 27 -1.71 5.73 9.44
CA PRO A 27 -2.56 4.73 10.08
C PRO A 27 -3.30 3.87 9.05
N THR A 28 -3.60 2.63 9.42
CA THR A 28 -4.47 1.74 8.64
C THR A 28 -5.85 2.38 8.45
N PRO A 29 -6.36 2.48 7.21
CA PRO A 29 -7.69 2.99 6.98
C PRO A 29 -8.77 2.10 7.62
N PRO A 30 -9.85 2.69 8.17
CA PRO A 30 -10.96 1.90 8.72
C PRO A 30 -11.80 1.29 7.59
N ASN A 31 -12.58 0.25 7.92
CA ASN A 31 -13.58 -0.36 7.04
C ASN A 31 -13.01 -0.90 5.72
N LEU A 32 -11.90 -1.62 5.78
CA LEU A 32 -11.34 -2.30 4.60
C LEU A 32 -12.00 -3.68 4.41
N PRO A 33 -12.18 -4.14 3.15
CA PRO A 33 -12.48 -5.53 2.85
C PRO A 33 -11.46 -6.48 3.50
N THR A 34 -11.91 -7.66 3.93
CA THR A 34 -11.06 -8.62 4.68
C THR A 34 -9.96 -9.26 3.84
N ASP A 35 -10.09 -9.22 2.52
CA ASP A 35 -9.14 -9.74 1.54
C ASP A 35 -8.07 -8.71 1.13
N ILE A 36 -8.14 -7.48 1.64
CA ILE A 36 -7.12 -6.46 1.39
C ILE A 36 -6.08 -6.50 2.50
N LEU A 37 -4.82 -6.69 2.09
CA LEU A 37 -3.67 -6.58 2.98
C LEU A 37 -3.29 -5.12 3.15
N VAL A 38 -2.76 -4.76 4.32
CA VAL A 38 -2.29 -3.40 4.60
C VAL A 38 -0.83 -3.43 5.03
N ILE A 39 -0.01 -2.62 4.39
CA ILE A 39 1.38 -2.37 4.76
C ILE A 39 1.48 -0.90 5.17
N GLN A 40 1.77 -0.67 6.45
CA GLN A 40 1.99 0.65 6.99
C GLN A 40 3.47 1.02 6.87
N ILE A 41 3.72 2.18 6.26
CA ILE A 41 5.05 2.76 6.12
C ILE A 41 5.14 3.97 7.04
N GLY A 42 6.22 4.02 7.81
CA GLY A 42 6.55 5.09 8.73
C GLY A 42 8.04 5.07 9.03
N PRO A 43 8.56 6.09 9.75
CA PRO A 43 9.98 6.16 10.14
C PRO A 43 10.51 4.88 10.81
N GLU A 44 9.66 4.17 11.55
CA GLU A 44 9.97 2.92 12.23
C GLU A 44 10.24 1.75 11.28
N ASN A 45 9.54 1.71 10.13
CA ASN A 45 9.61 0.60 9.16
C ASN A 45 10.37 0.95 7.88
N ASP A 46 10.75 2.23 7.72
CA ASP A 46 11.58 2.78 6.63
C ASP A 46 12.69 3.70 7.19
N PRO A 47 13.59 3.19 8.06
CA PRO A 47 14.59 4.03 8.73
C PRO A 47 15.62 4.64 7.77
N SER A 48 15.83 4.00 6.61
CA SER A 48 16.72 4.51 5.55
C SER A 48 16.02 5.49 4.61
N GLY A 49 14.70 5.67 4.73
CA GLY A 49 13.91 6.54 3.85
C GLY A 49 13.80 6.07 2.40
N LEU A 50 14.24 4.84 2.10
CA LEU A 50 14.30 4.31 0.73
C LEU A 50 12.91 4.08 0.14
N ILE A 51 11.93 3.68 0.95
CA ILE A 51 10.55 3.53 0.49
C ILE A 51 9.96 4.91 0.24
N LYS A 52 10.15 5.83 1.19
CA LYS A 52 9.70 7.21 1.09
C LYS A 52 10.18 7.87 -0.19
N GLU A 53 11.47 7.76 -0.49
CA GLU A 53 12.08 8.33 -1.68
C GLU A 53 11.57 7.64 -2.95
N ARG A 54 11.66 6.30 -3.01
CA ARG A 54 11.33 5.52 -4.22
C ARG A 54 9.87 5.69 -4.63
N TYR A 55 8.96 5.68 -3.67
CA TYR A 55 7.53 5.81 -3.92
C TYR A 55 7.03 7.24 -3.71
N ASN A 56 7.95 8.21 -3.53
CA ASN A 56 7.64 9.61 -3.25
C ASN A 56 6.47 9.74 -2.25
N MET A 57 6.59 9.04 -1.13
CA MET A 57 5.57 8.98 -0.10
C MET A 57 5.70 10.17 0.84
N ARG A 58 4.53 10.68 1.21
CA ARG A 58 4.31 11.64 2.28
C ARG A 58 3.10 11.19 3.08
N GLU A 59 2.88 11.78 4.23
CA GLU A 59 1.71 11.49 5.07
C GLU A 59 0.40 11.43 4.27
N GLY A 60 -0.38 10.37 4.50
CA GLY A 60 -1.63 10.08 3.77
C GLY A 60 -1.45 9.48 2.38
N THR A 61 -0.22 9.42 1.85
CA THR A 61 0.04 8.77 0.55
C THR A 61 -0.31 7.31 0.64
N THR A 62 -1.23 6.90 -0.22
CA THR A 62 -1.78 5.56 -0.26
C THR A 62 -1.67 5.02 -1.67
N TYR A 63 -1.10 3.82 -1.78
CA TYR A 63 -1.04 3.04 -3.00
C TYR A 63 -1.95 1.83 -2.85
N LEU A 64 -2.66 1.47 -3.92
CA LEU A 64 -3.29 0.18 -4.07
C LEU A 64 -2.47 -0.64 -5.06
N PHE A 65 -1.98 -1.80 -4.63
CA PHE A 65 -1.34 -2.79 -5.47
C PHE A 65 -2.29 -3.94 -5.77
N ARG A 66 -2.16 -4.49 -6.96
CA ARG A 66 -2.85 -5.69 -7.44
C ARG A 66 -2.12 -6.96 -7.00
N PRO A 67 -2.79 -8.13 -7.03
CA PRO A 67 -2.15 -9.43 -6.85
C PRO A 67 -1.03 -9.73 -7.87
N ASP A 68 -0.96 -9.03 -9.00
CA ASP A 68 0.13 -9.13 -9.99
C ASP A 68 1.22 -8.06 -9.78
N GLN A 69 1.31 -7.48 -8.59
CA GLN A 69 2.28 -6.45 -8.20
C GLN A 69 2.19 -5.11 -8.94
N HIS A 70 1.17 -4.89 -9.77
CA HIS A 70 0.96 -3.61 -10.43
C HIS A 70 0.28 -2.59 -9.51
N ILE A 71 0.65 -1.31 -9.65
CA ILE A 71 -0.05 -0.22 -8.97
C ILE A 71 -1.40 -0.02 -9.67
N ALA A 72 -2.49 -0.32 -8.96
CA ALA A 72 -3.86 -0.05 -9.41
C ALA A 72 -4.22 1.43 -9.32
N ALA A 73 -3.85 2.07 -8.20
CA ALA A 73 -4.17 3.47 -7.95
C ALA A 73 -3.22 4.08 -6.91
N ARG A 74 -3.17 5.41 -6.91
CA ARG A 74 -2.48 6.23 -5.90
C ARG A 74 -3.36 7.39 -5.49
N THR A 75 -3.33 7.75 -4.21
CA THR A 75 -3.91 9.00 -3.69
C THR A 75 -3.03 9.58 -2.59
N HIS A 76 -3.21 10.86 -2.28
CA HIS A 76 -2.61 11.51 -1.10
C HIS A 76 -3.55 11.57 0.09
N GLN A 77 -4.81 11.19 -0.09
CA GLN A 77 -5.80 11.10 0.96
C GLN A 77 -6.69 9.89 0.68
N PHE A 78 -6.64 8.90 1.57
CA PHE A 78 -7.50 7.74 1.44
C PHE A 78 -8.96 8.11 1.72
N ASN A 79 -9.85 7.59 0.88
CA ASN A 79 -11.28 7.52 1.17
C ASN A 79 -11.87 6.24 0.55
N GLN A 80 -13.08 5.86 0.99
CA GLN A 80 -13.72 4.62 0.56
C GLN A 80 -14.16 4.63 -0.91
N GLU A 81 -14.51 5.79 -1.44
CA GLU A 81 -14.88 5.96 -2.85
C GLU A 81 -13.68 5.70 -3.78
N TRP A 82 -12.51 6.21 -3.40
CA TRP A 82 -11.25 5.96 -4.11
C TRP A 82 -10.93 4.47 -4.15
N LEU A 83 -11.06 3.78 -3.01
CA LEU A 83 -10.79 2.34 -2.93
C LEU A 83 -11.74 1.56 -3.85
N THR A 84 -13.04 1.85 -3.74
CA THR A 84 -14.08 1.21 -4.57
C THR A 84 -13.82 1.44 -6.06
N ALA A 85 -13.54 2.67 -6.46
CA ALA A 85 -13.25 3.02 -7.86
C ALA A 85 -11.95 2.38 -8.38
N ALA A 86 -10.94 2.22 -7.51
CA ALA A 86 -9.68 1.57 -7.87
C ALA A 86 -9.83 0.06 -8.04
N LEU A 87 -10.60 -0.60 -7.15
CA LEU A 87 -10.91 -2.02 -7.25
C LEU A 87 -11.78 -2.34 -8.48
N ALA A 88 -12.80 -1.52 -8.76
CA ALA A 88 -13.66 -1.68 -9.94
C ALA A 88 -12.84 -1.62 -11.24
N ARG A 89 -11.99 -0.60 -11.37
CA ARG A 89 -11.06 -0.45 -12.50
C ARG A 89 -10.08 -1.63 -12.65
N SER A 90 -9.61 -2.17 -11.53
CA SER A 90 -8.63 -3.27 -11.54
C SER A 90 -9.23 -4.64 -11.85
N THR A 91 -10.52 -4.83 -11.55
CA THR A 91 -11.24 -6.10 -11.74
C THR A 91 -12.04 -6.15 -13.05
N GLY A 92 -12.00 -5.08 -13.86
CA GLY A 92 -12.75 -5.00 -15.12
C GLY A 92 -14.27 -4.84 -14.94
N ARG A 93 -14.73 -4.52 -13.73
CA ARG A 93 -16.12 -4.12 -13.48
C ARG A 93 -16.26 -2.64 -13.86
N HIS A 94 -16.63 -2.40 -15.12
CA HIS A 94 -17.16 -1.13 -15.60
C HIS A 94 -18.67 -1.24 -15.81
#